data_AF-A0A533WN50-F1
#
_entry.id   AF-A0A533WN50-F1
#
_cell.length_a   1.000
_cell.length_b   1.000
_cell.length_c   1.000
_cell.angle_alpha   90.00
_cell.angle_beta   90.00
_cell.angle_gamma   90.00
#
_symmetry.space_group_name_H-M   'P 1'
#
loop_
_entity.id
_entity.type
_entity.pdbx_description
1 polymer ?
#
loop_
_entity_poly.entity_id
_entity_poly.type
_entity_poly.pdbx_seq_one_letter_code
_entity_poly.pdbx_strand_id
1 'polypeptide(L)'
;MKLEIPTKYFAIGGGTIAAIAIISLVLINYHGPTSSEPVSLQHADSKLLEIYNSIPTQTGKNIFMVQSKKLTRSVDPELVDLDSQIISCSANVDGLLTSSPNIGGSCTGPSVSLNGIKGKYLGGQCCGVLQNTTEHHEHLEKLKQYSNIPGIPLDPYKTPVDIAKKWIDYDSNTTLTASEQMVYNQAMKISGEGPCCCSCWHYYVNEGIAKKFIHDYKYDAKQVAEFWGVSDICGI
;
A
#
# COMPACT_ATOMS: atom_id res chain seq x y z
N MET A 1 28.83 -26.09 -18.42
CA MET A 1 29.65 -27.09 -17.70
C MET A 1 30.03 -26.49 -16.35
N LYS A 2 29.81 -27.25 -15.29
CA LYS A 2 29.83 -26.95 -13.84
C LYS A 2 30.58 -25.69 -13.35
N LEU A 3 29.88 -24.95 -12.47
CA LEU A 3 30.46 -24.14 -11.39
C LEU A 3 31.27 -25.04 -10.44
N GLU A 4 32.42 -24.55 -10.00
CA GLU A 4 32.99 -24.90 -8.69
C GLU A 4 33.59 -23.64 -8.05
N ILE A 5 33.03 -23.25 -6.90
CA ILE A 5 33.69 -22.37 -5.93
C ILE A 5 34.17 -23.29 -4.80
N PRO A 6 35.46 -23.28 -4.43
CA PRO A 6 35.87 -23.82 -3.16
C PRO A 6 35.89 -22.70 -2.10
N THR A 7 34.93 -22.84 -1.20
CA THR A 7 35.01 -22.68 0.25
C THR A 7 36.38 -22.45 0.89
N LYS A 8 36.32 -21.59 1.93
CA LYS A 8 36.79 -21.79 3.31
C LYS A 8 38.11 -21.12 3.76
N TYR A 9 37.97 -20.43 4.89
CA TYR A 9 38.67 -20.63 6.18
C TYR A 9 39.58 -19.50 6.73
N PHE A 10 39.44 -19.35 8.07
CA PHE A 10 40.28 -18.67 9.07
C PHE A 10 40.32 -17.13 9.02
N ALA A 11 39.79 -16.35 9.98
CA ALA A 11 39.90 -16.36 11.44
C ALA A 11 41.31 -16.01 11.98
N ILE A 12 41.32 -14.98 12.84
CA ILE A 12 42.26 -14.65 13.94
C ILE A 12 43.59 -13.97 13.58
N GLY A 13 43.87 -12.86 14.28
CA GLY A 13 45.22 -12.62 14.83
C GLY A 13 45.89 -11.34 14.34
N GLY A 14 46.17 -10.44 15.28
CA GLY A 14 46.84 -9.16 15.04
C GLY A 14 48.34 -9.26 14.74
N GLY A 15 48.94 -8.11 14.47
CA GLY A 15 50.37 -7.95 14.30
C GLY A 15 50.71 -6.78 13.38
N THR A 16 51.13 -5.68 13.98
CA THR A 16 51.74 -4.52 13.31
C THR A 16 53.10 -4.89 12.70
N ILE A 17 53.29 -4.75 11.39
CA ILE A 17 54.58 -4.37 10.76
C ILE A 17 54.29 -3.53 9.51
N ALA A 18 54.98 -2.40 9.41
CA ALA A 18 54.97 -1.49 8.29
C ALA A 18 55.58 -2.09 7.01
N ALA A 19 54.95 -1.87 5.86
CA ALA A 19 55.62 -1.93 4.56
C ALA A 19 54.91 -0.98 3.59
N ILE A 20 55.69 -0.05 3.07
CA ILE A 20 55.33 0.95 2.07
C ILE A 20 54.93 0.22 0.78
N ALA A 21 53.68 0.36 0.35
CA ALA A 21 53.21 -0.04 -0.97
C ALA A 21 52.76 1.22 -1.72
N ILE A 22 53.44 1.46 -2.84
CA ILE A 22 53.20 2.54 -3.80
C ILE A 22 51.78 2.37 -4.35
N ILE A 23 50.86 3.26 -3.98
CA ILE A 23 49.53 3.33 -4.60
C ILE A 23 49.68 4.15 -5.88
N SER A 24 49.86 3.46 -7.00
CA SER A 24 49.57 4.03 -8.31
C SER A 24 48.08 4.28 -8.42
N LEU A 25 47.68 5.56 -8.38
CA LEU A 25 46.32 6.01 -8.69
C LEU A 25 46.01 5.71 -10.16
N VAL A 26 45.39 4.55 -10.42
CA VAL A 26 44.68 4.32 -11.68
C VAL A 26 43.27 4.86 -11.49
N LEU A 27 43.00 6.03 -12.08
CA LEU A 27 41.65 6.55 -12.25
C LEU A 27 40.89 5.64 -13.22
N ILE A 28 40.21 4.62 -12.69
CA ILE A 28 39.21 3.88 -13.46
C ILE A 28 37.93 4.73 -13.44
N ASN A 29 37.61 5.30 -14.60
CA ASN A 29 36.29 5.82 -14.92
C ASN A 29 35.25 4.69 -14.79
N TYR A 30 34.67 4.54 -13.60
CA TYR A 30 33.44 3.78 -13.44
C TYR A 30 32.29 4.63 -13.96
N HIS A 31 31.89 4.41 -15.21
CA HIS A 31 30.54 4.74 -15.67
C HIS A 31 29.55 3.80 -14.98
N GLY A 32 29.10 4.18 -13.79
CA GLY A 32 27.89 3.63 -13.18
C GLY A 32 26.65 4.22 -13.88
N PRO A 33 25.59 3.42 -14.11
CA PRO A 33 24.42 3.90 -14.81
C PRO A 33 23.57 4.84 -13.95
N THR A 34 23.19 5.95 -14.58
CA THR A 34 22.05 6.83 -14.28
C THR A 34 22.00 7.48 -12.90
N SER A 35 22.60 8.67 -12.84
CA SER A 35 22.11 9.77 -12.02
C SER A 35 20.59 9.93 -12.21
N SER A 36 19.83 9.93 -11.13
CA SER A 36 18.49 10.51 -11.13
C SER A 36 18.60 11.98 -11.52
N GLU A 37 18.28 12.31 -12.77
CA GLU A 37 18.21 13.70 -13.21
C GLU A 37 17.19 14.45 -12.35
N PRO A 38 17.53 15.64 -11.80
CA PRO A 38 16.54 16.50 -11.19
C PRO A 38 15.53 16.91 -12.26
N VAL A 39 14.24 16.62 -12.02
CA VAL A 39 13.14 17.02 -12.91
C VAL A 39 13.19 18.54 -13.07
N SER A 40 13.49 19.01 -14.28
CA SER A 40 13.46 20.45 -14.58
C SER A 40 12.02 20.96 -14.52
N LEU A 41 11.70 21.70 -13.46
CA LEU A 41 10.40 22.34 -13.21
C LEU A 41 10.12 23.54 -14.15
N GLN A 42 10.97 23.79 -15.17
CA GLN A 42 10.91 24.99 -16.02
C GLN A 42 9.65 25.08 -16.92
N HIS A 43 8.81 24.04 -16.98
CA HIS A 43 7.57 24.01 -17.78
C HIS A 43 6.35 23.51 -16.99
N ALA A 44 6.41 23.44 -15.66
CA ALA A 44 5.28 22.99 -14.85
C ALA A 44 4.16 24.05 -14.83
N ASP A 45 2.90 23.62 -14.99
CA ASP A 45 1.76 24.52 -14.79
C ASP A 45 1.72 24.99 -13.32
N SER A 46 1.74 26.31 -13.13
CA SER A 46 1.69 26.95 -11.80
C SER A 46 0.55 26.44 -10.90
N LYS A 47 -0.62 26.10 -11.47
CA LYS A 47 -1.76 25.56 -10.73
C LYS A 47 -1.52 24.11 -10.29
N LEU A 48 -0.89 23.30 -11.15
CA LEU A 48 -0.56 21.92 -10.81
C LEU A 48 0.54 21.87 -9.75
N LEU A 49 1.48 22.81 -9.79
CA LEU A 49 2.50 22.96 -8.75
C LEU A 49 1.88 23.37 -7.40
N GLU A 50 0.88 24.25 -7.40
CA GLU A 50 0.14 24.62 -6.19
C GLU A 50 -0.57 23.41 -5.57
N ILE A 51 -1.29 22.63 -6.38
CA ILE A 51 -1.95 21.39 -5.93
C ILE A 51 -0.91 20.39 -5.40
N TYR A 52 0.17 20.15 -6.14
CA TYR A 52 1.24 19.27 -5.70
C TYR A 52 1.79 19.67 -4.32
N ASN A 53 1.96 20.97 -4.08
CA ASN A 53 2.48 21.48 -2.81
C ASN A 53 1.47 21.38 -1.66
N SER A 54 0.15 21.37 -1.94
CA SER A 54 -0.88 21.25 -0.92
C SER A 54 -1.09 19.81 -0.42
N ILE A 55 -0.69 18.80 -1.21
CA ILE A 55 -0.82 17.39 -0.82
C ILE A 55 0.07 17.12 0.41
N PRO A 56 -0.50 16.62 1.52
CA PRO A 56 0.21 16.53 2.80
C PRO A 56 1.20 15.37 2.85
N THR A 57 1.01 14.32 2.06
CA THR A 57 1.82 13.10 2.11
C THR A 57 2.79 13.03 0.93
N GLN A 58 4.01 12.54 1.16
CA GLN A 58 4.96 12.30 0.07
C GLN A 58 4.44 11.23 -0.91
N THR A 59 3.70 10.24 -0.40
CA THR A 59 3.05 9.22 -1.22
C THR A 59 2.04 9.83 -2.17
N GLY A 60 1.11 10.66 -1.66
CA GLY A 60 0.14 11.37 -2.50
C GLY A 60 0.80 12.30 -3.52
N LYS A 61 1.90 12.98 -3.13
CA LYS A 61 2.72 13.78 -4.06
C LYS A 61 3.29 12.92 -5.19
N ASN A 62 3.81 11.74 -4.88
CA ASN A 62 4.34 10.83 -5.88
C ASN A 62 3.24 10.33 -6.83
N ILE A 63 2.06 9.99 -6.30
CA ILE A 63 0.90 9.57 -7.10
C ILE A 63 0.43 10.70 -8.03
N PHE A 64 0.26 11.91 -7.49
CA PHE A 64 -0.13 13.08 -8.26
C PHE A 64 0.86 13.40 -9.39
N MET A 65 2.17 13.21 -9.17
CA MET A 65 3.18 13.37 -10.22
C MET A 65 3.00 12.38 -11.37
N VAL A 66 2.54 11.15 -11.09
CA VAL A 66 2.23 10.16 -12.10
C VAL A 66 0.96 10.55 -12.86
N GLN A 67 -0.15 10.83 -12.16
CA GLN A 67 -1.43 11.20 -12.77
C GLN A 67 -1.33 12.48 -13.62
N SER A 68 -0.60 13.48 -13.12
CA SER A 68 -0.40 14.77 -13.80
C SER A 68 0.63 14.70 -14.94
N LYS A 69 1.23 13.53 -15.20
CA LYS A 69 2.34 13.36 -16.16
C LYS A 69 3.44 14.39 -15.92
N LYS A 70 3.98 14.43 -14.70
CA LYS A 70 4.99 15.41 -14.25
C LYS A 70 4.52 16.86 -14.38
N LEU A 71 3.33 17.17 -13.86
CA LEU A 71 2.75 18.52 -13.83
C LEU A 71 2.48 19.12 -15.22
N THR A 72 2.18 18.29 -16.21
CA THR A 72 1.86 18.72 -17.58
C THR A 72 0.39 18.50 -17.96
N ARG A 73 -0.35 17.73 -17.16
CA ARG A 73 -1.76 17.39 -17.39
C ARG A 73 -2.56 17.62 -16.11
N SER A 74 -3.77 18.15 -16.27
CA SER A 74 -4.74 18.23 -15.18
C SER A 74 -5.10 16.84 -14.64
N VAL A 75 -5.26 16.77 -13.32
CA VAL A 75 -5.72 15.59 -12.60
C VAL A 75 -7.15 15.84 -12.12
N ASP A 76 -7.99 14.81 -12.14
CA ASP A 76 -9.32 14.87 -11.57
C ASP A 76 -9.24 15.27 -10.09
N PRO A 77 -9.93 16.34 -9.64
CA PRO A 77 -9.92 16.75 -8.24
C PRO A 77 -10.29 15.65 -7.24
N GLU A 78 -11.13 14.69 -7.64
CA GLU A 78 -11.48 13.55 -6.79
C GLU A 78 -10.27 12.64 -6.54
N LEU A 79 -9.44 12.38 -7.56
CA LEU A 79 -8.19 11.63 -7.36
C LEU A 79 -7.24 12.37 -6.42
N VAL A 80 -7.13 13.69 -6.55
CA VAL A 80 -6.32 14.52 -5.64
C VAL A 80 -6.80 14.40 -4.20
N ASP A 81 -8.11 14.39 -3.98
CA ASP A 81 -8.71 14.20 -2.66
C ASP A 81 -8.43 12.79 -2.12
N LEU A 82 -8.56 11.75 -2.95
CA LEU A 82 -8.21 10.37 -2.56
C LEU A 82 -6.74 10.24 -2.16
N ASP A 83 -5.84 10.89 -2.90
CA ASP A 83 -4.39 10.85 -2.68
C ASP A 83 -3.91 11.73 -1.50
N SER A 84 -4.76 12.64 -1.05
CA SER A 84 -4.51 13.49 0.12
C SER A 84 -4.77 12.78 1.45
N GLN A 85 -5.33 11.56 1.40
CA GLN A 85 -5.62 10.75 2.59
C GLN A 85 -4.36 10.11 3.20
N ILE A 86 -4.54 9.47 4.36
CA ILE A 86 -3.46 8.72 4.99
C ILE A 86 -3.26 7.41 4.24
N ILE A 87 -2.12 7.31 3.56
CA ILE A 87 -1.72 6.11 2.83
C ILE A 87 -0.62 5.40 3.62
N SER A 88 -0.87 4.16 4.03
CA SER A 88 0.13 3.35 4.73
C SER A 88 -0.15 1.87 4.54
N CYS A 89 0.86 1.05 4.80
CA CYS A 89 0.71 -0.39 4.85
C CYS A 89 1.29 -0.94 6.14
N SER A 90 0.56 -0.72 7.22
CA SER A 90 0.76 -1.45 8.46
C SER A 90 -0.38 -2.43 8.65
N ALA A 91 -0.07 -3.59 9.23
CA ALA A 91 -1.07 -4.55 9.68
C ALA A 91 -1.91 -4.01 10.84
N ASN A 92 -1.36 -3.09 11.62
CA ASN A 92 -2.02 -2.48 12.77
C ASN A 92 -2.25 -0.98 12.50
N VAL A 93 -3.49 -0.54 12.69
CA VAL A 93 -3.92 0.86 12.67
C VAL A 93 -3.13 1.78 13.60
N ASP A 94 -2.74 1.31 14.79
CA ASP A 94 -1.85 2.04 15.70
C ASP A 94 -0.40 2.04 15.22
N GLY A 95 0.00 1.00 14.48
CA GLY A 95 1.27 0.93 13.76
C GLY A 95 1.30 1.81 12.50
N LEU A 96 0.14 2.20 11.94
CA LEU A 96 0.07 3.24 10.88
C LEU A 96 0.54 4.61 11.41
N LEU A 97 0.56 4.80 12.74
CA LEU A 97 0.92 6.05 13.43
C LEU A 97 2.42 6.20 13.71
N THR A 98 3.17 5.11 13.57
CA THR A 98 4.56 5.02 13.97
C THR A 98 5.43 4.55 12.82
N SER A 99 5.40 5.26 11.69
CA SER A 99 6.30 5.06 10.53
C SER A 99 6.23 3.70 9.83
N SER A 100 6.36 3.73 8.51
CA SER A 100 6.42 2.60 7.57
C SER A 100 6.67 3.27 6.23
N PRO A 101 7.76 3.03 5.34
CA PRO A 101 8.37 3.66 4.01
C PRO A 101 8.26 3.21 2.45
N ASN A 102 7.70 4.03 1.52
CA ASN A 102 7.49 3.95 0.03
C ASN A 102 6.76 2.85 -0.85
N ILE A 103 6.16 3.35 -1.95
CA ILE A 103 5.67 2.68 -3.19
C ILE A 103 6.86 2.18 -4.04
N GLY A 104 6.77 0.94 -4.51
CA GLY A 104 7.80 0.28 -5.36
C GLY A 104 7.83 -1.25 -5.26
N GLY A 105 6.94 -1.87 -4.47
CA GLY A 105 6.83 -3.33 -4.35
C GLY A 105 6.57 -3.86 -2.94
N SER A 106 6.63 -3.02 -1.91
CA SER A 106 6.10 -3.38 -0.59
C SER A 106 5.84 -2.10 0.18
N CYS A 107 4.59 -1.68 0.17
CA CYS A 107 3.87 -1.28 1.37
C CYS A 107 4.68 -0.66 2.51
N THR A 108 5.25 0.50 2.27
CA THR A 108 5.85 1.32 3.30
C THR A 108 5.58 2.85 2.84
N GLY A 109 5.58 3.93 3.69
CA GLY A 109 5.76 5.48 3.69
C GLY A 109 6.51 6.30 4.91
N PRO A 110 6.31 7.59 5.23
CA PRO A 110 6.98 8.27 6.40
C PRO A 110 6.23 8.15 7.74
N SER A 111 6.83 8.58 8.86
CA SER A 111 6.17 8.69 10.18
C SER A 111 5.07 9.76 10.17
N VAL A 112 3.80 9.35 10.17
CA VAL A 112 2.64 10.26 10.29
C VAL A 112 2.12 10.23 11.73
N SER A 113 2.30 11.33 12.47
CA SER A 113 1.66 11.50 13.78
C SER A 113 0.17 11.79 13.59
N LEU A 114 -0.72 10.97 14.16
CA LEU A 114 -2.17 11.18 14.11
C LEU A 114 -2.81 11.51 15.46
N ASN A 115 -2.08 12.02 16.46
CA ASN A 115 -2.67 12.39 17.76
C ASN A 115 -4.01 13.16 17.58
N GLY A 116 -5.12 12.59 18.09
CA GLY A 116 -6.48 13.13 17.88
C GLY A 116 -7.29 12.57 16.69
N ILE A 117 -7.02 11.34 16.24
CA ILE A 117 -7.50 10.62 15.01
C ILE A 117 -9.03 10.56 14.75
N LYS A 118 -9.89 11.21 15.55
CA LYS A 118 -11.31 11.31 15.19
C LYS A 118 -11.46 12.10 13.89
N GLY A 119 -12.25 11.57 12.96
CA GLY A 119 -12.50 12.19 11.65
C GLY A 119 -11.34 12.09 10.66
N LYS A 120 -10.44 11.10 10.82
CA LYS A 120 -9.42 10.76 9.83
C LYS A 120 -9.82 9.51 9.05
N TYR A 121 -9.37 9.46 7.80
CA TYR A 121 -9.64 8.38 6.86
C TYR A 121 -8.33 7.73 6.43
N LEU A 122 -8.35 6.39 6.40
CA LEU A 122 -7.39 5.58 5.70
C LEU A 122 -7.79 5.50 4.25
N GLY A 123 -6.81 5.63 3.38
CA GLY A 123 -7.00 5.50 1.96
C GLY A 123 -5.70 5.11 1.29
N GLY A 124 -5.72 5.26 -0.02
CA GLY A 124 -4.55 5.02 -0.85
C GLY A 124 -4.79 3.96 -1.89
N GLN A 125 -4.04 4.11 -2.96
CA GLN A 125 -4.09 3.23 -4.11
C GLN A 125 -3.04 2.15 -3.89
N CYS A 126 -3.47 0.89 -3.80
CA CYS A 126 -2.56 -0.25 -3.76
C CYS A 126 -2.30 -0.78 -5.17
N CYS A 127 -1.18 -1.47 -5.37
CA CYS A 127 -0.90 -2.19 -6.61
C CYS A 127 -0.91 -1.32 -7.91
N GLY A 128 -0.73 0.00 -7.81
CA GLY A 128 -0.45 0.94 -8.91
C GLY A 128 -1.07 2.32 -8.71
N VAL A 129 -1.31 3.06 -9.81
CA VAL A 129 -1.87 4.44 -9.77
C VAL A 129 -3.13 4.54 -10.63
N LEU A 130 -4.27 4.70 -9.96
CA LEU A 130 -5.57 5.03 -10.51
C LEU A 130 -5.49 6.31 -11.35
N GLN A 131 -5.69 6.14 -12.66
CA GLN A 131 -5.58 7.21 -13.65
C GLN A 131 -6.90 7.95 -13.91
N ASN A 132 -8.04 7.35 -13.51
CA ASN A 132 -9.38 7.92 -13.67
C ASN A 132 -10.35 7.35 -12.61
N THR A 133 -11.49 8.00 -12.43
CA THR A 133 -12.47 7.70 -11.36
C THR A 133 -13.57 6.72 -11.76
N THR A 134 -13.59 6.21 -13.00
CA THR A 134 -14.69 5.37 -13.51
C THR A 134 -14.84 4.07 -12.70
N GLU A 135 -13.75 3.31 -12.56
CA GLU A 135 -13.76 2.03 -11.85
C GLU A 135 -14.07 2.23 -10.35
N HIS A 136 -13.50 3.28 -9.76
CA HIS A 136 -13.82 3.72 -8.41
C HIS A 136 -15.34 3.91 -8.23
N HIS A 137 -16.00 4.67 -9.12
CA HIS A 137 -17.46 4.89 -9.03
C HIS A 137 -18.25 3.60 -9.24
N GLU A 138 -17.83 2.72 -10.15
CA GLU A 138 -18.48 1.41 -10.32
C GLU A 138 -18.39 0.56 -9.05
N HIS A 139 -17.27 0.61 -8.34
CA HIS A 139 -17.07 -0.10 -7.07
C HIS A 139 -17.95 0.48 -5.97
N LEU A 140 -18.01 1.82 -5.84
CA LEU A 140 -18.90 2.50 -4.88
C LEU A 140 -20.38 2.12 -5.10
N GLU A 141 -20.83 2.08 -6.35
CA GLU A 141 -22.21 1.69 -6.66
C GLU A 141 -22.50 0.23 -6.30
N LYS A 142 -21.60 -0.69 -6.61
CA LYS A 142 -21.74 -2.12 -6.25
C LYS A 142 -21.71 -2.32 -4.74
N LEU A 143 -20.89 -1.56 -4.00
CA LEU A 143 -20.78 -1.68 -2.54
C LEU A 143 -22.06 -1.32 -1.80
N LYS A 144 -22.97 -0.51 -2.38
CA LYS A 144 -24.26 -0.17 -1.77
C LYS A 144 -25.11 -1.38 -1.39
N GLN A 145 -24.93 -2.52 -2.06
CA GLN A 145 -25.63 -3.76 -1.72
C GLN A 145 -25.32 -4.27 -0.29
N TYR A 146 -24.19 -3.86 0.29
CA TYR A 146 -23.78 -4.22 1.66
C TYR A 146 -24.17 -3.18 2.71
N SER A 147 -24.90 -2.12 2.34
CA SER A 147 -25.27 -1.00 3.23
C SER A 147 -26.14 -1.39 4.43
N ASN A 148 -26.79 -2.55 4.37
CA ASN A 148 -27.57 -3.11 5.48
C ASN A 148 -26.69 -3.76 6.57
N ILE A 149 -25.38 -3.92 6.35
CA ILE A 149 -24.44 -4.49 7.32
C ILE A 149 -23.70 -3.35 8.05
N PRO A 150 -23.90 -3.19 9.37
CA PRO A 150 -23.36 -2.05 10.10
C PRO A 150 -21.82 -1.96 10.09
N GLY A 151 -21.31 -0.86 9.54
CA GLY A 151 -19.90 -0.51 9.55
C GLY A 151 -19.09 -1.12 8.40
N ILE A 152 -19.72 -1.66 7.37
CA ILE A 152 -19.01 -1.95 6.11
C ILE A 152 -18.57 -0.62 5.47
N PRO A 153 -17.28 -0.44 5.14
CA PRO A 153 -16.84 0.70 4.34
C PRO A 153 -17.50 0.63 2.95
N LEU A 154 -18.32 1.63 2.63
CA LEU A 154 -18.94 1.75 1.30
C LEU A 154 -18.08 2.55 0.32
N ASP A 155 -17.01 3.16 0.83
CA ASP A 155 -15.93 3.78 0.07
C ASP A 155 -14.61 3.27 0.68
N PRO A 156 -13.98 2.24 0.08
CA PRO A 156 -12.79 1.63 0.64
C PRO A 156 -11.57 2.55 0.51
N TYR A 157 -11.59 3.48 -0.46
CA TYR A 157 -10.56 4.52 -0.58
C TYR A 157 -10.70 5.58 0.51
N LYS A 158 -11.86 5.73 1.16
CA LYS A 158 -12.12 6.61 2.32
C LYS A 158 -12.61 5.83 3.53
N THR A 159 -11.81 4.90 4.03
CA THR A 159 -12.18 4.08 5.19
C THR A 159 -11.94 4.86 6.50
N PRO A 160 -12.96 5.13 7.33
CA PRO A 160 -12.74 5.77 8.64
C PRO A 160 -11.81 4.92 9.52
N VAL A 161 -10.87 5.57 10.22
CA VAL A 161 -9.87 4.85 11.04
C VAL A 161 -10.52 3.98 12.12
N ASP A 162 -11.58 4.46 12.76
CA ASP A 162 -12.33 3.72 13.78
C ASP A 162 -13.03 2.48 13.22
N ILE A 163 -13.55 2.56 12.00
CA ILE A 163 -14.09 1.41 11.28
C ILE A 163 -12.99 0.40 10.95
N ALA A 164 -11.82 0.86 10.49
CA ALA A 164 -10.69 -0.03 10.26
C ALA A 164 -10.24 -0.75 11.54
N LYS A 165 -10.12 -0.02 12.67
CA LYS A 165 -9.80 -0.61 13.98
C LYS A 165 -10.77 -1.71 14.34
N LYS A 166 -12.07 -1.42 14.23
CA LYS A 166 -13.15 -2.37 14.56
C LYS A 166 -12.99 -3.69 13.82
N TRP A 167 -12.71 -3.66 12.51
CA TRP A 167 -12.62 -4.89 11.72
C TRP A 167 -11.32 -5.67 11.97
N ILE A 168 -10.20 -4.99 12.16
CA ILE A 168 -8.93 -5.62 12.53
C ILE A 168 -9.03 -6.27 13.92
N ASP A 169 -9.68 -5.59 14.87
CA ASP A 169 -9.95 -6.15 16.19
C ASP A 169 -10.91 -7.34 16.11
N TYR A 170 -11.95 -7.26 15.26
CA TYR A 170 -12.86 -8.38 15.03
C TYR A 170 -12.14 -9.60 14.46
N ASP A 171 -11.24 -9.39 13.49
CA ASP A 171 -10.43 -10.44 12.90
C ASP A 171 -9.58 -11.16 13.95
N SER A 172 -8.87 -10.39 14.78
CA SER A 172 -7.96 -10.90 15.80
C SER A 172 -8.67 -11.68 16.92
N ASN A 173 -9.93 -11.35 17.20
CA ASN A 173 -10.72 -11.97 18.27
C ASN A 173 -11.70 -13.04 17.79
N THR A 174 -11.83 -13.24 16.47
CA THR A 174 -12.77 -14.21 15.89
C THR A 174 -12.02 -15.39 15.31
N THR A 175 -12.27 -16.57 15.87
CA THR A 175 -11.79 -17.85 15.33
C THR A 175 -12.93 -18.52 14.57
N LEU A 176 -12.73 -18.76 13.28
CA LEU A 176 -13.68 -19.51 12.46
C LEU A 176 -13.68 -21.00 12.86
N THR A 177 -14.84 -21.63 12.81
CA THR A 177 -14.94 -23.10 12.88
C THR A 177 -14.28 -23.75 11.66
N ALA A 178 -14.01 -25.06 11.70
CA ALA A 178 -13.41 -25.78 10.58
C ALA A 178 -14.21 -25.63 9.27
N SER A 179 -15.55 -25.66 9.34
CA SER A 179 -16.42 -25.45 8.17
C SER A 179 -16.38 -24.03 7.62
N GLU A 180 -16.37 -23.03 8.50
CA GLU A 180 -16.27 -21.63 8.10
C GLU A 180 -14.90 -21.31 7.51
N GLN A 181 -13.83 -21.90 8.06
CA GLN A 181 -12.49 -21.78 7.51
C GLN A 181 -12.39 -22.38 6.10
N MET A 182 -13.12 -23.47 5.80
CA MET A 182 -13.20 -23.99 4.43
C MET A 182 -13.84 -22.99 3.46
N VAL A 183 -14.89 -22.27 3.90
CA VAL A 183 -15.52 -21.20 3.11
C VAL A 183 -14.51 -20.08 2.83
N TYR A 184 -13.82 -19.60 3.88
CA TYR A 184 -12.79 -18.56 3.75
C TYR A 184 -11.69 -18.98 2.77
N ASN A 185 -11.14 -20.19 2.95
CA ASN A 185 -10.08 -20.72 2.09
C ASN A 185 -10.53 -20.90 0.63
N GLN A 186 -11.82 -21.21 0.41
CA GLN A 186 -12.36 -21.29 -0.94
C GLN A 186 -12.55 -19.90 -1.55
N ALA A 187 -12.94 -18.89 -0.75
CA ALA A 187 -13.03 -17.50 -1.21
C ALA A 187 -11.65 -17.00 -1.68
N MET A 188 -10.59 -17.26 -0.91
CA MET A 188 -9.21 -16.94 -1.29
C MET A 188 -8.85 -17.46 -2.68
N LYS A 189 -9.23 -18.72 -2.97
CA LYS A 189 -8.98 -19.34 -4.29
C LYS A 189 -9.79 -18.69 -5.41
N ILE A 190 -11.04 -18.32 -5.15
CA ILE A 190 -11.92 -17.68 -6.14
C ILE A 190 -11.40 -16.28 -6.49
N SER A 191 -10.99 -15.51 -5.47
CA SER A 191 -10.48 -14.15 -5.65
C SER A 191 -9.10 -14.09 -6.31
N GLY A 192 -8.32 -15.17 -6.26
CA GLY A 192 -6.92 -15.20 -6.71
C GLY A 192 -5.95 -14.50 -5.74
N GLU A 193 -6.26 -13.27 -5.32
CA GLU A 193 -5.42 -12.45 -4.45
C GLU A 193 -5.85 -12.46 -2.98
N GLY A 194 -7.07 -12.90 -2.68
CA GLY A 194 -7.66 -12.83 -1.35
C GLY A 194 -8.24 -11.43 -1.03
N PRO A 195 -8.27 -11.04 0.26
CA PRO A 195 -8.76 -9.73 0.70
C PRO A 195 -8.09 -8.52 0.05
N CYS A 196 -6.82 -8.66 -0.34
CA CYS A 196 -6.00 -7.68 -1.05
C CYS A 196 -4.67 -8.32 -1.49
N CYS A 197 -4.05 -7.83 -2.58
CA CYS A 197 -2.72 -8.23 -3.05
C CYS A 197 -1.60 -8.10 -1.98
N CYS A 198 -1.73 -7.15 -1.05
CA CYS A 198 -0.75 -6.85 -0.01
C CYS A 198 -1.36 -7.07 1.38
N SER A 199 -0.61 -7.64 2.33
CA SER A 199 -1.00 -7.73 3.75
C SER A 199 -0.87 -6.37 4.47
N CYS A 200 -1.59 -5.36 3.99
CA CYS A 200 -1.71 -4.02 4.56
C CYS A 200 -2.99 -3.90 5.42
N TRP A 201 -3.27 -2.72 5.99
CA TRP A 201 -4.48 -2.50 6.78
C TRP A 201 -5.75 -2.93 6.04
N HIS A 202 -5.82 -2.72 4.72
CA HIS A 202 -6.99 -3.05 3.90
C HIS A 202 -7.23 -4.56 3.86
N TYR A 203 -6.16 -5.34 3.75
CA TYR A 203 -6.22 -6.80 3.84
C TYR A 203 -6.87 -7.23 5.16
N TYR A 204 -6.35 -6.77 6.30
CA TYR A 204 -6.84 -7.19 7.61
C TYR A 204 -8.26 -6.67 7.93
N VAL A 205 -8.63 -5.48 7.42
CA VAL A 205 -10.01 -5.01 7.46
C VAL A 205 -10.92 -5.98 6.70
N ASN A 206 -10.55 -6.35 5.47
CA ASN A 206 -11.32 -7.25 4.65
C ASN A 206 -11.30 -8.71 5.14
N GLU A 207 -10.28 -9.15 5.88
CA GLU A 207 -10.30 -10.42 6.63
C GLU A 207 -11.37 -10.40 7.72
N GLY A 208 -11.38 -9.34 8.54
CA GLY A 208 -12.38 -9.18 9.61
C GLY A 208 -13.81 -9.12 9.07
N ILE A 209 -14.03 -8.40 7.96
CA ILE A 209 -15.33 -8.34 7.29
C ILE A 209 -15.71 -9.72 6.74
N ALA A 210 -14.80 -10.43 6.07
CA ALA A 210 -15.08 -11.76 5.55
C ALA A 210 -15.44 -12.75 6.67
N LYS A 211 -14.72 -12.72 7.80
CA LYS A 211 -15.06 -13.51 8.98
C LYS A 211 -16.46 -13.17 9.49
N LYS A 212 -16.85 -11.89 9.53
CA LYS A 212 -18.20 -11.47 9.92
C LYS A 212 -19.25 -12.00 8.96
N PHE A 213 -19.01 -11.89 7.65
CA PHE A 213 -19.92 -12.38 6.62
C PHE A 213 -20.15 -13.89 6.73
N ILE A 214 -19.08 -14.66 6.91
CA ILE A 214 -19.17 -16.11 7.05
C ILE A 214 -19.85 -16.48 8.37
N HIS A 215 -19.41 -15.88 9.48
CA HIS A 215 -19.86 -16.26 10.82
C HIS A 215 -21.30 -15.84 11.13
N ASP A 216 -21.68 -14.60 10.81
CA ASP A 216 -22.95 -14.02 11.23
C ASP A 216 -23.98 -14.04 10.11
N TYR A 217 -23.55 -13.77 8.87
CA TYR A 217 -24.44 -13.62 7.71
C TYR A 217 -24.49 -14.87 6.83
N LYS A 218 -23.71 -15.91 7.17
CA LYS A 218 -23.67 -17.21 6.49
C LYS A 218 -23.38 -17.09 4.99
N TYR A 219 -22.55 -16.12 4.62
CA TYR A 219 -22.09 -15.97 3.25
C TYR A 219 -21.28 -17.19 2.80
N ASP A 220 -21.43 -17.55 1.53
CA ASP A 220 -20.59 -18.54 0.88
C ASP A 220 -19.28 -17.94 0.33
N ALA A 221 -18.43 -18.80 -0.22
CA ALA A 221 -17.11 -18.42 -0.70
C ALA A 221 -17.16 -17.44 -1.89
N LYS A 222 -18.21 -17.53 -2.73
CA LYS A 222 -18.38 -16.67 -3.89
C LYS A 222 -18.81 -15.28 -3.44
N GLN A 223 -19.73 -15.18 -2.50
CA GLN A 223 -20.20 -13.91 -1.95
C GLN A 223 -19.07 -13.14 -1.23
N VAL A 224 -18.19 -13.85 -0.52
CA VAL A 224 -17.00 -13.24 0.09
C VAL A 224 -16.01 -12.74 -0.98
N ALA A 225 -15.73 -13.56 -1.99
CA ALA A 225 -14.83 -13.16 -3.08
C ALA A 225 -15.38 -11.99 -3.91
N GLU A 226 -16.70 -11.96 -4.14
CA GLU A 226 -17.39 -10.84 -4.80
C GLU A 226 -17.25 -9.54 -3.99
N PHE A 227 -17.38 -9.61 -2.66
CA PHE A 227 -17.12 -8.45 -1.81
C PHE A 227 -15.68 -7.95 -1.94
N TRP A 228 -14.69 -8.85 -1.83
CA TRP A 228 -13.29 -8.45 -1.98
C TRP A 228 -13.02 -7.77 -3.32
N GLY A 229 -13.56 -8.32 -4.41
CA GLY A 229 -13.40 -7.78 -5.76
C GLY A 229 -14.14 -6.47 -6.05
N VAL A 230 -15.05 -6.00 -5.17
CA VAL A 230 -15.64 -4.65 -5.28
C VAL A 230 -15.17 -3.70 -4.18
N SER A 231 -14.53 -4.25 -3.15
CA SER A 231 -13.90 -3.49 -2.06
C SER A 231 -12.45 -3.14 -2.34
N ASP A 232 -11.89 -3.55 -3.48
CA ASP A 232 -10.49 -3.31 -3.77
C ASP A 232 -10.18 -1.81 -3.85
N ILE A 233 -8.91 -1.51 -3.61
CA ILE A 233 -8.35 -0.15 -3.69
C ILE A 233 -7.20 -0.12 -4.72
N CYS A 234 -7.27 -1.00 -5.72
CA CYS A 234 -6.19 -1.17 -6.68
C CYS A 234 -6.17 0.00 -7.68
N GLY A 235 -4.98 0.49 -8.01
CA GLY A 235 -4.79 1.48 -9.09
C GLY A 235 -4.21 0.79 -10.32
N ILE A 236 -5.03 0.39 -11.30
CA ILE A 236 -4.56 -0.29 -12.52
C ILE A 236 -4.23 0.73 -13.63
#